data_AF-A0AAV4YD32-F1
#
_entry.id   AF-A0AAV4YD32-F1
#
_cell.length_a   1.000
_cell.length_b   1.000
_cell.length_c   1.000
_cell.angle_alpha   90.00
_cell.angle_beta   90.00
_cell.angle_gamma   90.00
#
_symmetry.space_group_name_H-M   'P 1'
#
loop_
_entity.id
_entity.type
_entity.pdbx_description
1 polymer ?
#
loop_
_entity_poly.entity_id
_entity_poly.type
_entity_poly.pdbx_seq_one_letter_code
_entity_poly.pdbx_strand_id
1 'polypeptide(L)'
;MALMEATLFVLDFLMELCRLLVQVANEHKVAVVLTNQMTTKIHEDGNSTLIPALGESWGHACTIRCILSWNEEKRQVHLFKISPQWLKQKLIIQLQKMELKMHLVI
;
A
#
# COMPACT_ATOMS: atom_id res chain seq x y z
N MET A 1 -19.65 -15.94 -12.15
CA MET A 1 -20.42 -15.79 -10.90
C MET A 1 -19.59 -16.27 -9.70
N ALA A 2 -19.25 -17.56 -9.59
CA ALA A 2 -18.43 -18.09 -8.49
C ALA A 2 -17.03 -17.43 -8.30
N LEU A 3 -16.33 -17.06 -9.39
CA LEU A 3 -15.02 -16.40 -9.29
C LEU A 3 -15.11 -14.96 -8.71
N MET A 4 -16.23 -14.28 -8.95
CA MET A 4 -16.48 -12.92 -8.45
C MET A 4 -16.80 -12.95 -6.95
N GLU A 5 -17.57 -13.95 -6.51
CA GLU A 5 -17.89 -14.18 -5.09
C GLU A 5 -16.64 -14.53 -4.27
N ALA A 6 -15.77 -15.40 -4.81
CA ALA A 6 -14.50 -15.73 -4.16
C ALA A 6 -13.58 -14.50 -4.01
N THR A 7 -13.58 -13.61 -5.01
CA THR A 7 -12.77 -12.37 -4.96
C THR A 7 -13.30 -11.40 -3.91
N LEU A 8 -14.62 -11.24 -3.81
CA LEU A 8 -15.26 -10.40 -2.80
C LEU A 8 -14.99 -10.93 -1.39
N PHE A 9 -15.12 -12.25 -1.17
CA PHE A 9 -14.84 -12.87 0.12
C PHE A 9 -13.41 -12.62 0.61
N VAL A 10 -12.42 -12.73 -0.29
CA VAL A 10 -11.01 -12.45 0.05
C VAL A 10 -10.82 -10.98 0.44
N LEU A 11 -11.45 -10.05 -0.27
CA LEU A 11 -11.36 -8.62 0.06
C LEU A 11 -12.00 -8.33 1.43
N ASP A 12 -13.18 -8.87 1.71
CA ASP A 12 -13.88 -8.67 2.98
C ASP A 12 -13.08 -9.23 4.16
N PHE A 13 -12.52 -10.44 4.00
CA PHE A 13 -11.66 -11.04 5.02
C PHE A 13 -10.45 -10.17 5.35
N LEU A 14 -9.79 -9.62 4.31
CA LEU A 14 -8.64 -8.76 4.49
C LEU A 14 -9.00 -7.42 5.14
N MET A 15 -10.18 -6.87 4.84
CA MET A 15 -10.68 -5.66 5.50
C MET A 15 -10.92 -5.87 7.00
N GLU A 16 -11.47 -7.03 7.39
CA GLU A 16 -11.61 -7.39 8.80
C GLU A 16 -10.26 -7.57 9.49
N LEU A 17 -9.28 -8.18 8.83
CA LEU A 17 -7.91 -8.28 9.34
C LEU A 17 -7.30 -6.89 9.58
N CYS A 18 -7.47 -5.96 8.63
CA CYS A 18 -7.03 -4.58 8.80
C CYS A 18 -7.67 -3.91 10.02
N ARG A 19 -8.97 -4.11 10.22
CA ARG A 19 -9.67 -3.55 11.39
C ARG A 19 -9.11 -4.09 12.70
N LEU A 20 -8.86 -5.40 12.78
CA LEU A 20 -8.26 -6.03 13.95
C LEU A 20 -6.85 -5.47 14.24
N LEU A 21 -6.05 -5.30 13.19
CA LEU A 21 -4.70 -4.73 13.33
C LEU A 21 -4.72 -3.28 13.84
N VAL A 22 -5.68 -2.47 13.39
CA VAL A 22 -5.89 -1.11 13.91
C VAL A 22 -6.29 -1.14 15.39
N GLN A 23 -7.15 -2.08 15.79
CA GLN A 23 -7.51 -2.25 17.20
C GLN A 23 -6.28 -2.58 18.06
N VAL A 24 -5.49 -3.58 17.67
CA VAL A 24 -4.24 -3.96 18.35
C VAL A 24 -3.25 -2.79 18.42
N ALA A 25 -3.10 -2.04 17.32
CA ALA A 25 -2.26 -0.85 17.28
C ALA A 25 -2.67 0.19 18.34
N ASN A 26 -3.97 0.45 18.46
CA ASN A 26 -4.52 1.44 19.38
C ASN A 26 -4.47 0.99 20.85
N GLU A 27 -4.72 -0.29 21.11
CA GLU A 27 -4.67 -0.90 22.45
C GLU A 27 -3.24 -0.93 22.99
N HIS A 28 -2.27 -1.33 22.16
CA HIS A 28 -0.88 -1.52 22.59
C HIS A 28 0.03 -0.34 22.26
N LYS A 29 -0.48 0.72 21.63
CA LYS A 29 0.28 1.91 21.18
C LYS A 29 1.48 1.52 20.29
N VAL A 30 1.24 0.60 19.36
CA VAL A 30 2.25 0.11 18.42
C VAL A 30 1.96 0.56 16.99
N ALA A 31 3.01 0.73 16.19
CA ALA A 31 2.88 0.97 14.76
C ALA A 31 2.64 -0.36 14.02
N VAL A 32 1.67 -0.38 13.11
CA VAL A 32 1.42 -1.52 12.21
C VAL A 32 1.81 -1.12 10.79
N VAL A 33 2.55 -2.00 10.13
CA VAL A 33 3.06 -1.81 8.77
C VAL A 33 2.66 -3.02 7.96
N LEU A 34 1.93 -2.77 6.87
CA LEU A 34 1.55 -3.81 5.93
C LEU A 34 2.38 -3.67 4.66
N THR A 35 2.83 -4.82 4.14
CA THR A 35 3.49 -4.88 2.83
C THR A 35 2.56 -5.57 1.85
N ASN A 36 2.52 -5.05 0.62
CA ASN A 36 1.76 -5.66 -0.45
C ASN A 36 2.66 -5.82 -1.67
N GLN A 37 2.46 -6.92 -2.39
CA GLN A 37 3.23 -7.22 -3.60
C GLN A 37 2.71 -6.40 -4.78
N MET A 38 3.61 -6.10 -5.71
CA MET A 38 3.27 -5.58 -7.03
C MET A 38 3.11 -6.76 -8.00
N THR A 39 2.07 -6.71 -8.83
CA THR A 39 1.80 -7.64 -9.91
C THR A 39 1.85 -6.91 -11.25
N THR A 40 2.02 -7.66 -12.34
CA THR A 40 2.03 -7.09 -13.69
C THR A 40 0.65 -7.25 -14.32
N LYS A 41 0.00 -6.14 -14.66
CA LYS A 41 -1.16 -6.15 -15.54
C LYS A 41 -0.69 -6.10 -16.99
N ILE A 42 -1.12 -7.07 -17.77
CA ILE A 42 -0.88 -7.14 -19.21
C ILE A 42 -2.10 -6.54 -19.90
N HIS A 43 -1.88 -5.59 -20.80
CA HIS A 43 -2.92 -4.92 -21.57
C HIS A 43 -3.06 -5.58 -22.96
N GLU A 44 -4.20 -5.36 -23.62
CA GLU A 44 -4.51 -5.98 -24.92
C GLU A 44 -3.59 -5.47 -26.05
N ASP A 45 -3.02 -4.28 -25.89
CA ASP A 45 -2.05 -3.68 -26.82
C ASP A 45 -0.63 -4.25 -26.66
N GLY A 46 -0.44 -5.25 -25.79
CA GLY A 46 0.86 -5.87 -25.50
C GLY A 46 1.71 -5.08 -24.48
N ASN A 47 1.24 -3.92 -24.02
CA ASN A 47 1.93 -3.19 -22.95
C ASN A 47 1.69 -3.87 -21.60
N SER A 48 2.59 -3.60 -20.65
CA SER A 48 2.43 -4.08 -19.29
C SER A 48 2.72 -2.98 -18.28
N THR A 49 1.99 -3.01 -17.17
CA THR A 49 2.14 -2.02 -16.10
C THR A 49 2.16 -2.71 -14.75
N LEU A 50 3.07 -2.28 -13.87
CA LEU A 50 3.06 -2.72 -12.48
C LEU A 50 1.85 -2.13 -11.76
N ILE A 51 1.03 -3.01 -11.19
CA ILE A 51 -0.11 -2.66 -10.35
C ILE A 51 0.03 -3.33 -8.99
N PRO A 52 -0.50 -2.76 -7.92
CA PRO A 52 -0.55 -3.45 -6.64
C PRO A 52 -1.48 -4.67 -6.69
N ALA A 53 -1.11 -5.75 -6.00
CA ALA A 53 -2.01 -6.90 -5.84
C ALA A 53 -3.31 -6.47 -5.14
N LEU A 54 -4.42 -7.17 -5.46
CA LEU A 54 -5.77 -6.93 -4.93
C LEU A 54 -6.43 -5.60 -5.36
N GLY A 55 -5.77 -4.82 -6.22
CA GLY A 55 -6.36 -3.65 -6.86
C GLY A 55 -6.61 -2.46 -5.93
N GLU A 56 -7.47 -1.54 -6.38
CA GLU A 56 -7.76 -0.29 -5.69
C GLU A 56 -8.58 -0.48 -4.40
N SER A 57 -9.47 -1.48 -4.38
CA SER A 57 -10.32 -1.78 -3.21
C SER A 57 -9.49 -2.05 -1.96
N TRP A 58 -8.42 -2.83 -2.08
CA TRP A 58 -7.48 -3.06 -0.98
C TRP A 58 -6.60 -1.84 -0.67
N GLY A 59 -6.30 -1.02 -1.69
CA GLY A 59 -5.55 0.21 -1.52
C GLY A 59 -6.21 1.24 -0.57
N HIS A 60 -7.51 1.11 -0.30
CA HIS A 60 -8.23 1.97 0.64
C HIS A 60 -8.18 1.52 2.10
N ALA A 61 -7.68 0.30 2.38
CA ALA A 61 -7.63 -0.25 3.74
C ALA A 61 -6.59 0.46 4.64
N CYS A 62 -5.65 1.21 4.05
CA CYS A 62 -4.55 1.86 4.76
C CYS A 62 -4.64 3.39 4.73
N THR A 63 -4.24 4.02 5.85
CA THR A 63 -4.25 5.48 6.03
C THR A 63 -3.12 6.17 5.27
N ILE A 64 -1.97 5.50 5.15
CA ILE A 64 -0.77 5.97 4.44
C ILE A 64 -0.27 4.82 3.57
N ARG A 65 0.05 5.10 2.31
CA ARG A 65 0.59 4.12 1.37
C ARG A 65 1.94 4.58 0.81
N CYS A 66 2.91 3.68 0.81
CA CYS A 66 4.21 3.88 0.16
C CYS A 66 4.33 2.92 -1.02
N ILE A 67 4.61 3.42 -2.23
CA ILE A 67 5.02 2.61 -3.38
C ILE A 67 6.51 2.80 -3.56
N LEU A 68 7.26 1.72 -3.44
CA LEU A 68 8.70 1.69 -3.65
C LEU A 68 8.99 1.38 -5.11
N SER A 69 9.86 2.14 -5.74
CA SER A 69 10.29 1.92 -7.11
C SER A 69 11.81 2.02 -7.22
N TRP A 70 12.35 1.42 -8.28
CA TRP A 70 13.77 1.48 -8.60
C TRP A 70 13.92 2.13 -9.97
N ASN A 71 14.73 3.18 -10.04
CA ASN A 71 15.01 3.88 -11.30
C ASN A 71 16.50 4.27 -11.33
N GLU A 72 17.25 3.80 -12.32
CA GLU A 72 18.68 4.15 -12.53
C GLU A 72 19.51 4.07 -11.24
N GLU A 73 19.51 2.90 -10.58
CA GLU A 73 20.20 2.64 -9.31
C GLU A 73 19.70 3.43 -8.09
N LYS A 74 18.69 4.28 -8.28
CA LYS A 74 18.06 5.06 -7.22
C LYS A 74 16.79 4.38 -6.75
N ARG A 75 16.76 4.05 -5.47
CA ARG A 75 15.54 3.64 -4.78
C ARG A 75 14.70 4.87 -4.50
N GLN A 76 13.47 4.86 -5.00
CA GLN A 76 12.51 5.94 -4.88
C GLN A 76 11.30 5.47 -4.07
N VAL A 77 10.68 6.40 -3.36
CA VAL A 77 9.42 6.18 -2.66
C VAL A 77 8.39 7.15 -3.20
N HIS A 78 7.19 6.67 -3.42
CA HIS A 78 6.04 7.47 -3.78
C HIS A 78 4.98 7.30 -2.68
N LEU A 79 4.63 8.40 -2.01
CA LEU A 79 3.62 8.41 -0.96
C LEU A 79 2.23 8.67 -1.55
N PHE A 80 1.25 7.87 -1.15
CA PHE A 80 -0.14 7.93 -1.60
C PHE A 80 -1.11 7.93 -0.40
N LYS A 81 -2.13 8.78 -0.53
CA LYS A 81 -3.22 9.11 0.40
C LYS A 81 -2.82 9.63 1.79
N ILE A 82 -3.22 10.88 1.99
CA ILE A 82 -3.46 11.67 3.22
C ILE A 82 -4.79 12.40 2.89
N SER A 83 -5.75 12.54 3.80
CA SER A 83 -7.00 13.30 3.59
C SER A 83 -7.04 14.54 4.52
N PRO A 84 -7.60 15.70 4.12
CA PRO A 84 -7.46 16.42 2.86
C PRO A 84 -6.95 17.85 3.13
N GLN A 85 -5.64 18.12 3.09
CA GLN A 85 -5.13 19.50 2.90
C GLN A 85 -3.63 19.55 2.59
N TRP A 86 -2.86 18.53 2.95
CA TRP A 86 -1.41 18.56 2.79
C TRP A 86 -0.98 17.59 1.70
N LEU A 87 -0.83 18.22 0.54
CA LEU A 87 -0.32 17.83 -0.77
C LEU A 87 -0.18 16.35 -1.22
N LYS A 88 -0.66 16.17 -2.46
CA LYS A 88 -0.09 15.27 -3.47
C LYS A 88 1.37 15.67 -3.78
N GLN A 89 2.29 15.66 -2.80
CA GLN A 89 3.71 15.81 -3.09
C GLN A 89 4.26 14.46 -3.49
N LYS A 90 4.79 14.40 -4.72
CA LYS A 90 5.73 13.37 -5.15
C LYS A 90 7.03 13.58 -4.36
N LEU A 91 7.07 13.13 -3.11
CA LEU A 91 8.28 13.19 -2.30
C LEU A 91 9.19 12.02 -2.71
N ILE A 92 10.07 12.26 -3.69
CA ILE A 92 11.10 11.30 -4.09
C ILE A 92 12.21 11.35 -3.03
N ILE A 93 12.12 10.48 -2.03
CA ILE A 93 13.24 10.26 -1.11
C ILE A 93 14.18 9.24 -1.76
N GLN A 94 15.44 9.62 -1.98
CA GLN A 94 16.49 8.66 -2.34
C GLN A 94 16.89 7.86 -1.11
N LEU A 95 16.64 6.55 -1.11
CA LEU A 95 17.03 5.68 0.00
C LEU A 95 18.51 5.27 -0.15
N GLN A 96 19.41 5.89 0.63
CA GLN A 96 20.83 5.52 0.66
C GLN A 96 21.12 4.31 1.59
N LYS A 97 20.26 4.01 2.56
CA LYS A 97 20.32 2.82 3.43
C LYS A 97 18.95 2.64 4.11
N MET A 98 18.33 1.48 3.97
CA MET A 98 16.99 1.22 4.52
C MET A 98 17.09 0.71 5.96
N GLU A 99 17.44 1.60 6.90
CA GLU A 99 17.08 1.40 8.31
C GLU A 99 15.70 2.03 8.49
N LEU A 100 14.64 1.21 8.49
CA LEU A 100 13.26 1.65 8.70
C LEU A 100 13.10 2.24 10.11
N LYS A 101 13.53 3.48 10.33
CA LYS A 101 13.10 4.30 11.46
C LYS A 101 11.85 5.06 11.05
N MET A 102 10.71 4.36 11.02
CA MET A 102 9.41 5.02 10.91
C MET A 102 9.08 5.65 12.25
N HIS A 103 9.36 6.94 12.40
CA HIS A 103 8.70 7.78 13.38
C HIS A 103 7.31 8.12 12.83
N LEU A 104 6.25 7.58 13.45
CA LEU A 104 4.89 8.08 13.26
C LEU A 104 4.46 8.73 14.57
N VAL A 105 4.22 10.05 14.50
CA VAL A 105 3.55 10.82 15.54
C VAL A 105 2.10 10.35 15.58
N ILE A 106 1.64 9.99 16.77
CA ILE A 106 0.27 9.55 17.09
C ILE A 106 -0.72 10.68 16.78
#